data_AF-A0A2T1ESN8-F1
#
_entry.id   AF-A0A2T1ESN8-F1
#
_cell.length_a   1.000
_cell.length_b   1.000
_cell.length_c   1.000
_cell.angle_alpha   90.00
_cell.angle_beta   90.00
_cell.angle_gamma   90.00
#
_symmetry.space_group_name_H-M   'P 1'
#
loop_
_entity.id
_entity.type
_entity.pdbx_description
1 polymer ?
#
loop_
_entity_poly.entity_id
_entity_poly.type
_entity_poly.pdbx_seq_one_letter_code
_entity_poly.pdbx_strand_id
1 'polypeptide(L)'
;MSIDKPGKDMRRTVNPGDRISDEPQSIEEKAQQLAVDHVPDITGDVVTVPTYFIVEEPDGEKKALHHVKDAEEISDVVRQMRVDENGDRIMD
;
A
#
# COMPACT_ATOMS: atom_id res chain seq x y z
N MET A 1 8.70 -43.73 -0.84
CA MET A 1 9.54 -42.52 -0.75
C MET A 1 9.47 -41.82 -2.09
N SER A 2 8.64 -40.79 -2.19
CA SER A 2 8.64 -39.88 -3.34
C SER A 2 9.06 -38.54 -2.78
N ILE A 3 10.28 -38.12 -3.09
CA ILE A 3 10.79 -36.80 -2.73
C ILE A 3 10.27 -35.88 -3.83
N ASP A 4 9.13 -35.23 -3.56
CA ASP A 4 8.60 -34.20 -4.43
C ASP A 4 9.59 -33.04 -4.49
N LYS A 5 9.94 -32.65 -5.71
CA LYS A 5 10.89 -31.58 -6.00
C LYS A 5 10.32 -30.25 -5.50
N PRO A 6 11.08 -29.40 -4.77
CA PRO A 6 10.60 -28.06 -4.44
C PRO A 6 10.50 -27.25 -5.74
N GLY A 7 9.26 -26.98 -6.15
CA GLY A 7 8.96 -26.19 -7.33
C GLY A 7 9.31 -24.73 -7.09
N LYS A 8 10.39 -24.26 -7.75
CA LYS A 8 10.57 -22.88 -8.24
C LYS A 8 10.24 -21.76 -7.23
N ASP A 9 10.76 -21.85 -6.01
CA ASP A 9 10.86 -20.69 -5.12
C ASP A 9 12.02 -19.79 -5.58
N MET A 10 11.77 -19.02 -6.64
CA MET A 10 12.54 -17.81 -6.92
C MET A 10 12.34 -16.89 -5.72
N ARG A 11 13.32 -16.89 -4.79
CA ARG A 11 13.51 -15.95 -3.68
C ARG A 11 12.60 -14.72 -3.78
N ARG A 12 11.40 -14.78 -3.22
CA ARG A 12 10.44 -13.67 -3.27
C ARG A 12 10.80 -12.72 -2.15
N THR A 13 11.52 -11.65 -2.49
CA THR A 13 11.96 -10.56 -1.60
C THR A 13 10.81 -9.64 -1.15
N VAL A 14 9.56 -10.10 -1.23
CA VAL A 14 8.35 -9.30 -0.97
C VAL A 14 7.55 -9.94 0.16
N ASN A 15 7.08 -9.13 1.10
CA ASN A 15 6.25 -9.61 2.20
C ASN A 15 4.94 -10.16 1.61
N PRO A 16 4.29 -11.15 2.26
CA PRO A 16 3.00 -11.67 1.78
C PRO A 16 1.95 -10.58 1.55
N GLY A 17 1.96 -9.52 2.35
CA GLY A 17 1.08 -8.37 2.22
C GLY A 17 1.46 -7.35 1.13
N ASP A 18 2.59 -7.55 0.44
CA ASP A 18 2.98 -6.76 -0.75
C ASP A 18 2.47 -7.42 -2.05
N ARG A 19 1.75 -8.54 -1.93
CA ARG A 19 1.22 -9.27 -3.08
C ARG A 19 -0.08 -8.64 -3.53
N ILE A 20 -0.12 -8.30 -4.81
CA ILE A 20 -1.36 -7.88 -5.47
C ILE A 20 -2.08 -9.13 -5.96
N SER A 21 -3.37 -9.25 -5.67
CA SER A 21 -4.22 -10.29 -6.22
C SER A 21 -4.30 -10.17 -7.75
N ASP A 22 -4.24 -11.29 -8.46
CA ASP A 22 -4.51 -11.33 -9.90
C ASP A 22 -6.01 -11.17 -10.21
N GLU A 23 -6.87 -11.41 -9.21
CA GLU A 23 -8.31 -11.21 -9.31
C GLU A 23 -8.70 -9.75 -9.00
N PRO A 24 -9.70 -9.17 -9.70
CA PRO A 24 -10.18 -7.84 -9.41
C PRO A 24 -10.81 -7.80 -8.01
N GLN A 25 -10.49 -6.76 -7.25
CA GLN A 25 -10.99 -6.54 -5.89
C GLN A 25 -11.64 -5.15 -5.78
N SER A 26 -12.68 -5.06 -4.96
CA SER A 26 -13.31 -3.80 -4.57
C SER A 26 -12.39 -2.91 -3.74
N ILE A 27 -12.76 -1.63 -3.58
CA ILE A 27 -12.02 -0.68 -2.76
C ILE A 27 -12.09 -1.09 -1.29
N GLU A 28 -13.25 -1.57 -0.84
CA GLU A 28 -13.48 -2.04 0.53
C GLU A 28 -12.59 -3.24 0.87
N GLU A 29 -12.43 -4.18 -0.07
CA GLU A 29 -11.53 -5.33 0.10
C GLU A 29 -10.06 -4.91 0.11
N LYS A 30 -9.67 -3.96 -0.72
CA LYS A 30 -8.29 -3.43 -0.73
C LYS A 30 -7.96 -2.63 0.53
N ALA A 31 -8.93 -1.91 1.08
CA ALA A 31 -8.76 -1.12 2.30
C ALA A 31 -8.46 -1.97 3.55
N GLN A 32 -8.85 -3.25 3.54
CA GLN A 32 -8.60 -4.19 4.65
C GLN A 32 -7.24 -4.90 4.53
N GLN A 33 -6.51 -4.74 3.43
CA GLN A 33 -5.25 -5.45 3.20
C GLN A 33 -4.09 -4.79 3.94
N LEU A 34 -3.30 -5.63 4.61
CA LEU A 34 -2.15 -5.23 5.43
C LEU A 34 -0.85 -5.79 4.84
N ALA A 35 0.13 -4.90 4.64
CA ALA A 35 1.50 -5.23 4.25
C ALA A 35 2.29 -5.82 5.42
N VAL A 36 2.09 -5.23 6.60
CA VAL A 36 2.64 -5.67 7.88
C VAL A 36 1.51 -5.74 8.88
N ASP A 37 1.36 -6.87 9.55
CA ASP A 37 0.29 -7.13 10.50
C ASP A 37 0.86 -7.44 11.88
N HIS A 38 0.63 -6.53 12.84
CA HIS A 38 0.99 -6.69 14.25
C HIS A 38 2.42 -7.19 14.50
N VAL A 39 3.40 -6.56 13.84
CA VAL A 39 4.82 -6.91 14.02
C VAL A 39 5.48 -5.86 14.93
N PRO A 40 6.21 -6.28 15.99
CA PRO A 40 6.99 -5.34 16.79
C PRO A 40 8.17 -4.81 15.97
N ASP A 41 8.36 -3.50 15.97
CA ASP A 41 9.51 -2.86 15.37
C ASP A 41 10.77 -2.99 16.27
N ILE A 42 11.88 -2.40 15.84
CA ILE A 42 13.14 -2.45 16.60
C ILE A 42 13.06 -1.76 17.97
N THR A 43 12.07 -0.91 18.19
CA THR A 43 11.81 -0.23 19.47
C THR A 43 10.87 -1.02 20.37
N GLY A 44 10.20 -2.05 19.84
CA GLY A 44 9.23 -2.88 20.54
C GLY A 44 7.78 -2.41 20.33
N ASP A 45 7.56 -1.37 19.53
CA ASP A 45 6.23 -0.87 19.21
C ASP A 45 5.59 -1.76 18.14
N VAL A 46 4.33 -2.15 18.37
CA VAL A 46 3.59 -2.97 17.41
C VAL A 46 3.11 -2.07 16.28
N VAL A 47 3.59 -2.35 15.07
CA VAL A 47 3.21 -1.61 13.87
C VAL A 47 2.33 -2.44 12.95
N THR A 48 1.37 -1.75 12.34
CA THR A 48 0.52 -2.26 11.27
C THR A 48 0.65 -1.31 10.09
N VAL A 49 0.90 -1.86 8.90
CA VAL A 49 1.12 -1.08 7.68
C VAL A 49 0.10 -1.53 6.63
N PRO A 50 -0.74 -0.63 6.09
CA PRO A 50 -1.70 -0.99 5.05
C PRO A 50 -0.99 -1.25 3.71
N THR A 51 -1.55 -2.17 2.91
CA THR A 51 -1.07 -2.43 1.55
C THR A 51 -1.46 -1.31 0.59
N TYR A 52 -2.67 -0.76 0.77
CA TYR A 52 -3.24 0.29 -0.07
C TYR A 52 -3.60 1.54 0.74
N PHE A 53 -3.34 2.70 0.16
CA PHE A 53 -3.87 3.99 0.62
C PHE A 53 -5.18 4.28 -0.10
N ILE A 54 -6.22 4.59 0.66
CA ILE A 54 -7.49 5.01 0.09
C ILE A 54 -7.48 6.53 -0.03
N VAL A 55 -7.56 7.02 -1.26
CA VAL A 55 -7.55 8.44 -1.59
C VAL A 55 -8.91 8.82 -2.16
N GLU A 56 -9.43 9.97 -1.74
CA GLU A 56 -10.59 10.60 -2.33
C GLU A 56 -10.13 11.81 -3.15
N GLU A 57 -10.40 11.79 -4.45
CA GLU A 57 -10.05 12.86 -5.37
C GLU A 57 -11.06 14.02 -5.28
N PRO A 58 -10.71 15.23 -5.77
CA PRO A 58 -11.58 16.40 -5.66
C PRO A 58 -12.96 16.26 -6.35
N ASP A 59 -13.10 15.32 -7.28
CA ASP A 59 -14.35 14.99 -7.96
C ASP A 59 -15.21 13.95 -7.20
N GLY A 60 -14.71 13.43 -6.08
CA GLY A 60 -15.35 12.43 -5.24
C GLY A 60 -15.03 10.97 -5.65
N GLU A 61 -14.17 10.73 -6.64
CA GLU A 61 -13.70 9.39 -6.98
C GLU A 61 -12.80 8.84 -5.86
N LYS A 62 -12.99 7.57 -5.49
CA LYS A 62 -12.13 6.88 -4.53
C LYS A 62 -11.19 5.92 -5.24
N LYS A 63 -9.92 6.01 -4.92
CA LYS A 63 -8.86 5.13 -5.45
C LYS A 63 -8.16 4.40 -4.33
N ALA A 64 -7.78 3.15 -4.58
CA ALA A 64 -6.94 2.35 -3.70
C ALA A 64 -5.55 2.22 -4.32
N LEU A 65 -4.59 3.01 -3.82
CA LEU A 65 -3.22 3.12 -4.33
C LEU A 65 -2.28 2.19 -3.57
N HIS A 66 -1.60 1.28 -4.26
CA HIS A 66 -0.66 0.34 -3.67
C HIS A 66 0.63 1.04 -3.25
N HIS A 67 1.04 0.86 -1.99
CA HIS A 67 2.16 1.59 -1.38
C HIS A 67 3.50 1.52 -2.15
N VAL A 68 3.80 0.38 -2.82
CA VAL A 68 4.97 0.25 -3.70
C VAL A 68 4.72 0.67 -5.14
N LYS A 69 3.69 0.12 -5.81
CA LYS A 69 3.53 0.27 -7.26
C LYS A 69 3.09 1.67 -7.65
N ASP A 70 2.31 2.32 -6.80
CA ASP A 70 1.67 3.60 -7.10
C ASP A 70 2.35 4.74 -6.34
N ALA A 71 3.63 4.57 -5.96
CA ALA A 71 4.38 5.55 -5.17
C ALA A 71 4.49 6.93 -5.84
N GLU A 72 4.54 6.98 -7.18
CA GLU A 72 4.54 8.24 -7.94
C GLU A 72 3.19 8.94 -7.83
N GLU A 73 2.08 8.22 -8.03
CA GLU A 73 0.73 8.77 -7.91
C GLU A 73 0.44 9.20 -6.46
N ILE A 74 0.87 8.43 -5.46
CA ILE A 74 0.80 8.81 -4.05
C ILE A 74 1.57 10.11 -3.81
N SER A 75 2.79 10.24 -4.35
CA SER A 75 3.56 11.46 -4.24
C SER A 75 2.80 12.64 -4.87
N ASP A 76 2.17 12.47 -6.01
CA ASP A 76 1.41 13.51 -6.68
C ASP A 76 0.15 13.91 -5.90
N VAL A 77 -0.59 12.93 -5.36
CA VAL A 77 -1.71 13.18 -4.44
C VAL A 77 -1.25 14.01 -3.25
N VAL A 78 -0.14 13.63 -2.61
CA VAL A 78 0.41 14.38 -1.47
C VAL A 78 0.83 15.79 -1.88
N ARG A 79 1.43 15.97 -3.07
CA ARG A 79 1.78 17.30 -3.60
C ARG A 79 0.53 18.17 -3.80
N GLN A 80 -0.54 17.62 -4.38
CA GLN A 80 -1.79 18.35 -4.57
C GLN A 80 -2.47 18.74 -3.25
N MET A 81 -2.25 17.96 -2.20
CA MET A 81 -2.73 18.24 -0.84
C MET A 81 -1.83 19.19 -0.04
N ARG A 82 -0.65 19.58 -0.56
CA ARG A 82 0.24 20.50 0.16
C ARG A 82 -0.39 21.88 0.27
N VAL A 83 -0.52 22.31 1.51
CA VAL A 83 -0.98 23.65 1.88
C VAL A 83 0.09 24.37 2.68
N ASP A 84 0.09 25.70 2.62
CA ASP A 84 0.93 26.56 3.45
C ASP A 84 0.37 26.70 4.87
N GLU A 85 1.01 27.54 5.70
CA GLU A 85 0.59 27.78 7.09
C GLU A 85 -0.82 28.41 7.21
N ASN A 86 -1.34 28.99 6.12
CA ASN A 86 -2.67 29.59 6.05
C ASN A 86 -3.72 28.60 5.51
N GLY A 87 -3.31 27.40 5.08
CA GLY A 87 -4.18 26.41 4.45
C GLY A 87 -4.36 26.63 2.95
N ASP A 88 -3.62 27.56 2.34
CA ASP A 88 -3.66 27.82 0.90
C ASP A 88 -2.78 26.81 0.16
N ARG A 89 -3.22 26.35 -1.02
CA ARG A 89 -2.45 25.37 -1.80
C ARG A 89 -1.13 25.97 -2.27
N ILE A 90 -0.04 25.25 -2.04
CA ILE A 90 1.28 25.61 -2.56
C ILE A 90 1.34 25.16 -4.02
N MET A 91 1.21 26.11 -4.95
CA MET A 91 1.38 25.87 -6.39
C MET A 91 2.89 25.91 -6.70
N ASP A 92 3.43 24.84 -7.29
CA ASP A 92 4.79 24.83 -7.90
C ASP A 92 4.73 25.37 -9.33
#